data_AF-A0A2T5GEI8-F1
#
_entry.id   AF-A0A2T5GEI8-F1
#
_cell.length_a   1.000
_cell.length_b   1.000
_cell.length_c   1.000
_cell.angle_alpha   90.00
_cell.angle_beta   90.00
_cell.angle_gamma   90.00
#
_symmetry.space_group_name_H-M   'P 1'
#
loop_
_entity.id
_entity.type
_entity.pdbx_description
1 polymer ?
#
loop_
_entity_poly.entity_id
_entity_poly.type
_entity_poly.pdbx_seq_one_letter_code
_entity_poly.pdbx_strand_id
1 'polypeptide(L)'
;MKKERKKEQKHLKKLEKVEENYRKGLEKALEKVKGTPAEPIIQRLNDATLEELQNLLALLKGESGANPAANAQNPTGQPEDERTNLETALKALDDDTLDAVLTQTALVKLAERSVKEQAEVLKEIVEVYEKLGKQKAALAAQEERLRRDPKDREAYEKLGRLLKTSGAAQGIRVYVNGELLAFDVAPKVENGRTLAPIRAIAEALGLTVTWNEQTREVTLANGEKTITLQIGNPTARVDGQAVALDAPPTVERGRTLVPLRFVSEALGAGVDWVPEGQVVAVTTP
;
A
#
# COMPACT_ATOMS: atom_id res chain seq x y z
N MET A 1 -25.42 18.03 3.29
CA MET A 1 -24.73 19.33 3.10
C MET A 1 -23.67 19.68 4.17
N LYS A 2 -23.98 20.09 5.41
CA LYS A 2 -22.92 20.52 6.39
C LYS A 2 -21.98 19.37 6.85
N LYS A 3 -22.48 18.14 6.96
CA LYS A 3 -21.68 16.95 7.35
C LYS A 3 -20.75 16.48 6.22
N GLU A 4 -21.22 16.48 4.97
CA GLU A 4 -20.41 16.14 3.78
C GLU A 4 -19.27 17.14 3.58
N ARG A 5 -19.57 18.45 3.63
CA ARG A 5 -18.53 19.49 3.55
C ARG A 5 -17.45 19.37 4.63
N LYS A 6 -17.81 18.93 5.85
CA LYS A 6 -16.84 18.66 6.93
C LYS A 6 -16.00 17.41 6.67
N LYS A 7 -16.58 16.34 6.11
CA LYS A 7 -15.84 15.13 5.72
C LYS A 7 -14.86 15.44 4.58
N GLU A 8 -15.31 16.19 3.58
CA GLU A 8 -14.53 16.63 2.43
C GLU A 8 -13.35 17.52 2.87
N GLN A 9 -13.58 18.53 3.72
CA GLN A 9 -12.50 19.35 4.28
C GLN A 9 -11.50 18.55 5.12
N LYS A 10 -11.96 17.54 5.88
CA LYS A 10 -11.05 16.65 6.64
C LYS A 10 -10.20 15.80 5.71
N HIS A 11 -10.77 15.34 4.60
CA HIS A 11 -10.06 14.57 3.58
C HIS A 11 -9.00 15.42 2.86
N LEU A 12 -9.37 16.62 2.40
CA LEU A 12 -8.44 17.60 1.80
C LEU A 12 -7.25 17.89 2.72
N LYS A 13 -7.49 18.19 3.99
CA LYS A 13 -6.40 18.41 4.97
C LYS A 13 -5.51 17.19 5.18
N LYS A 14 -6.05 15.97 5.06
CA LYS A 14 -5.26 14.73 5.13
C LYS A 14 -4.36 14.63 3.89
N LEU A 15 -4.88 14.94 2.70
CA LEU A 15 -4.12 14.93 1.45
C LEU A 15 -3.00 15.97 1.45
N GLU A 16 -3.30 17.22 1.84
CA GLU A 16 -2.30 18.29 1.96
C GLU A 16 -1.14 17.89 2.89
N LYS A 17 -1.46 17.30 4.04
CA LYS A 17 -0.43 16.84 4.99
C LYS A 17 0.43 15.71 4.42
N VAL A 18 -0.19 14.81 3.63
CA VAL A 18 0.53 13.71 2.97
C VAL A 18 1.49 14.28 1.92
N GLU A 19 1.03 15.22 1.09
CA GLU A 19 1.87 15.87 0.09
C GLU A 19 3.02 16.68 0.73
N GLU A 20 2.74 17.40 1.83
CA GLU A 20 3.77 18.10 2.59
C GLU A 20 4.87 17.15 3.09
N ASN A 21 4.49 15.94 3.52
CA ASN A 21 5.46 14.92 3.94
C ASN A 21 6.31 14.43 2.76
N TYR A 22 5.71 14.24 1.57
CA TYR A 22 6.46 13.88 0.36
C TYR A 22 7.46 14.96 -0.04
N ARG A 23 7.05 16.24 0.00
CA ARG A 23 7.95 17.37 -0.29
C ARG A 23 9.13 17.41 0.68
N LYS A 24 8.89 17.19 1.98
CA LYS A 24 9.96 17.13 2.99
C LYS A 24 10.91 15.95 2.79
N GLY A 25 10.37 14.78 2.43
CA GLY A 25 11.18 13.60 2.12
C GLY A 25 12.09 13.84 0.92
N LEU A 26 11.53 14.43 -0.14
CA LEU A 26 12.25 14.82 -1.35
C LEU A 26 13.34 15.86 -1.06
N GLU A 27 13.05 16.92 -0.31
CA GLU A 27 14.04 17.94 0.08
C GLU A 27 15.25 17.31 0.81
N LYS A 28 14.99 16.41 1.75
CA LYS A 28 16.04 15.68 2.47
C LYS A 28 16.86 14.79 1.53
N ALA A 29 16.22 14.15 0.56
CA ALA A 29 16.90 13.32 -0.43
C ALA A 29 17.78 14.14 -1.37
N LEU A 30 17.31 15.32 -1.80
CA LEU A 30 18.09 16.26 -2.62
C LEU A 30 19.35 16.75 -1.89
N GLU A 31 19.24 17.07 -0.59
CA GLU A 31 20.42 17.47 0.18
C GLU A 31 21.43 16.33 0.35
N LYS A 32 20.97 15.06 0.46
CA LYS A 32 21.87 13.90 0.54
C LYS A 32 22.69 13.68 -0.73
N VAL A 33 22.15 14.00 -1.90
CA VAL A 33 22.82 13.76 -3.19
C VAL A 33 23.71 14.92 -3.62
N LYS A 34 23.68 16.03 -2.88
CA LYS A 34 24.47 17.22 -3.16
C LYS A 34 25.98 16.93 -3.16
N GLY A 35 26.68 17.41 -4.19
CA GLY A 35 28.09 17.16 -4.44
C GLY A 35 28.42 15.75 -4.94
N THR A 36 27.41 14.88 -5.15
CA THR A 36 27.62 13.55 -5.71
C THR A 36 27.53 13.59 -7.24
N PRO A 37 28.12 12.62 -7.96
CA PRO A 37 27.96 12.50 -9.41
C PRO A 37 26.50 12.33 -9.86
N ALA A 38 25.60 11.89 -8.96
CA ALA A 38 24.18 11.71 -9.27
C ALA A 38 23.40 13.04 -9.22
N GLU A 39 23.86 14.06 -8.49
CA GLU A 39 23.15 15.34 -8.28
C GLU A 39 22.49 15.92 -9.54
N PRO A 40 23.21 16.15 -10.67
CA PRO A 40 22.59 16.78 -11.85
C PRO A 40 21.46 15.94 -12.45
N ILE A 41 21.57 14.62 -12.37
CA ILE A 41 20.56 13.70 -12.90
C ILE A 41 19.32 13.69 -11.99
N ILE A 42 19.53 13.70 -10.67
CA ILE A 42 18.43 13.76 -9.69
C ILE A 42 17.72 15.11 -9.74
N GLN A 43 18.45 16.21 -9.87
CA GLN A 43 17.87 17.54 -9.99
C GLN A 43 17.01 17.65 -11.26
N ARG A 44 17.48 17.08 -12.38
CA ARG A 44 16.70 17.00 -13.61
C ARG A 44 15.40 16.20 -13.42
N LEU A 45 15.43 15.07 -12.71
CA LEU A 45 14.22 14.28 -12.41
C LEU A 45 13.22 15.06 -11.56
N ASN A 46 13.73 15.82 -10.59
CA ASN A 46 12.90 16.69 -9.76
C ASN A 46 12.22 17.80 -10.58
N ASP A 47 12.97 18.42 -11.50
CA ASP A 47 12.51 19.56 -12.30
C ASP A 47 11.67 19.11 -13.52
N ALA A 48 11.68 17.83 -13.86
CA ALA A 48 10.96 17.26 -15.00
C ALA A 48 9.45 17.51 -14.94
N THR A 49 8.80 17.75 -16.06
CA THR A 49 7.34 17.68 -16.15
C THR A 49 6.84 16.25 -15.91
N LEU A 50 5.54 16.06 -15.70
CA LEU A 50 4.97 14.70 -15.58
C LEU A 50 5.22 13.88 -16.84
N GLU A 51 5.03 14.48 -18.02
CA GLU A 51 5.28 13.84 -19.32
C GLU A 51 6.75 13.46 -19.50
N GLU A 52 7.66 14.36 -19.13
CA GLU A 52 9.10 14.07 -19.13
C GLU A 52 9.46 12.94 -18.17
N LEU A 53 8.87 12.92 -16.96
CA LEU A 53 9.08 11.84 -15.99
C LEU A 53 8.61 10.50 -16.56
N GLN A 54 7.43 10.45 -17.18
CA GLN A 54 6.91 9.23 -17.81
C GLN A 54 7.80 8.75 -18.97
N ASN A 55 8.32 9.67 -19.79
CA ASN A 55 9.29 9.33 -20.84
C ASN A 55 10.59 8.76 -20.25
N LEU A 56 11.07 9.30 -19.13
CA LEU A 56 12.26 8.78 -18.44
C LEU A 56 12.00 7.39 -17.84
N LEU A 57 10.80 7.13 -17.29
CA LEU A 57 10.40 5.80 -16.83
C LEU A 57 10.33 4.79 -17.98
N ALA A 58 9.75 5.17 -19.12
CA ALA A 58 9.73 4.35 -20.35
C ALA A 58 11.14 4.00 -20.83
N LEU A 59 12.05 4.98 -20.81
CA LEU A 59 13.46 4.79 -21.16
C LEU A 59 14.16 3.80 -20.21
N LEU A 60 13.98 3.96 -18.89
CA LEU A 60 14.51 3.03 -17.88
C LEU A 60 13.91 1.62 -17.99
N LYS A 61 12.68 1.52 -18.49
CA LYS A 61 12.07 0.23 -18.82
C LYS A 61 12.62 -0.37 -20.13
N GLY A 62 13.32 0.38 -20.97
CA GLY A 62 13.84 -0.10 -22.25
C GLY A 62 12.76 -0.28 -23.32
N GLU A 63 11.71 0.51 -23.27
CA GLU A 63 10.65 0.52 -24.29
C GLU A 63 11.16 1.19 -25.59
N SER A 64 11.16 0.46 -26.71
CA SER A 64 11.55 1.00 -28.02
C SER A 64 10.60 2.12 -28.45
N GLY A 65 11.12 3.35 -28.56
CA GLY A 65 10.36 4.52 -28.97
C GLY A 65 10.29 5.64 -27.93
N ALA A 66 10.81 5.43 -26.72
CA ALA A 66 11.02 6.52 -25.77
C ALA A 66 11.95 7.57 -26.40
N ASN A 67 11.41 8.76 -26.70
CA ASN A 67 12.14 9.80 -27.41
C ASN A 67 12.98 10.61 -26.40
N PRO A 68 14.32 10.52 -26.40
CA PRO A 68 15.17 11.33 -25.53
C PRO A 68 15.07 12.84 -25.83
N ALA A 69 14.54 13.22 -27.00
CA ALA A 69 14.53 14.59 -27.49
C ALA A 69 13.39 15.48 -26.95
N ALA A 70 12.65 15.07 -25.93
CA ALA A 70 11.64 15.92 -25.30
C ALA A 70 12.22 17.00 -24.37
N ASN A 71 13.54 16.99 -24.09
CA ASN A 71 14.15 17.94 -23.15
C ASN A 71 15.26 18.77 -23.81
N ALA A 72 15.11 20.09 -23.79
CA ALA A 72 15.87 21.08 -24.57
C ALA A 72 17.34 21.28 -24.15
N GLN A 73 17.88 20.47 -23.24
CA GLN A 73 19.18 20.72 -22.59
C GLN A 73 20.28 19.69 -22.86
N ASN A 74 20.05 18.67 -23.70
CA ASN A 74 21.15 17.78 -24.13
C ASN A 74 20.99 17.20 -25.56
N PRO A 75 21.29 17.99 -26.61
CA PRO A 75 20.99 17.62 -28.00
C PRO A 75 21.98 16.64 -28.67
N THR A 76 22.89 16.00 -27.94
CA THR A 76 24.02 15.23 -28.55
C THR A 76 24.24 13.79 -28.03
N GLY A 77 23.50 13.32 -27.03
CA GLY A 77 23.65 11.95 -26.51
C GLY A 77 22.80 10.93 -27.27
N GLN A 78 23.31 9.71 -27.48
CA GLN A 78 22.47 8.62 -27.95
C GLN A 78 21.51 8.18 -26.83
N PRO A 79 20.26 7.74 -27.13
CA PRO A 79 19.31 7.30 -26.10
C PRO A 79 19.87 6.22 -25.15
N GLU A 80 20.77 5.37 -25.64
CA GLU A 80 21.46 4.36 -24.84
C GLU A 80 22.42 4.95 -23.79
N ASP A 81 23.10 6.05 -24.13
CA ASP A 81 23.99 6.77 -23.21
C ASP A 81 23.19 7.41 -22.08
N GLU A 82 22.06 8.03 -22.42
CA GLU A 82 21.16 8.66 -21.45
C GLU A 82 20.57 7.64 -20.48
N ARG A 83 20.06 6.52 -21.02
CA ARG A 83 19.54 5.42 -20.20
C ARG A 83 20.62 4.90 -19.26
N THR A 84 21.82 4.65 -19.77
CA THR A 84 22.94 4.13 -18.97
C THR A 84 23.34 5.09 -17.85
N ASN A 85 23.36 6.39 -18.14
CA ASN A 85 23.64 7.43 -17.14
C ASN A 85 22.56 7.49 -16.05
N LEU A 86 21.27 7.44 -16.43
CA LEU A 86 20.15 7.40 -15.49
C LEU A 86 20.20 6.15 -14.61
N GLU A 87 20.35 4.97 -15.21
CA GLU A 87 20.45 3.72 -14.46
C GLU A 87 21.62 3.74 -13.47
N THR A 88 22.77 4.25 -13.88
CA THR A 88 23.97 4.35 -13.03
C THR A 88 23.72 5.26 -11.84
N ALA A 89 23.16 6.45 -12.07
CA ALA A 89 22.85 7.41 -11.02
C ALA A 89 21.83 6.86 -10.02
N LEU A 90 20.74 6.25 -10.51
CA LEU A 90 19.68 5.71 -9.64
C LEU A 90 20.15 4.45 -8.87
N LYS A 91 20.99 3.60 -9.47
CA LYS A 91 21.60 2.45 -8.77
C LYS A 91 22.50 2.86 -7.61
N ALA A 92 23.15 4.02 -7.71
CA ALA A 92 24.04 4.54 -6.67
C ALA A 92 23.29 5.03 -5.41
N LEU A 93 21.99 5.33 -5.51
CA LEU A 93 21.18 5.80 -4.39
C LEU A 93 20.79 4.66 -3.44
N ASP A 94 20.70 4.94 -2.14
CA ASP A 94 20.01 4.05 -1.20
C ASP A 94 18.50 4.02 -1.46
N ASP A 95 17.82 2.95 -1.04
CA ASP A 95 16.41 2.73 -1.35
C ASP A 95 15.49 3.85 -0.84
N ASP A 96 15.80 4.48 0.31
CA ASP A 96 14.98 5.55 0.87
C ASP A 96 15.14 6.84 0.07
N THR A 97 16.38 7.15 -0.35
CA THR A 97 16.67 8.31 -1.21
C THR A 97 16.05 8.11 -2.60
N LEU A 98 16.12 6.89 -3.14
CA LEU A 98 15.52 6.55 -4.43
C LEU A 98 13.98 6.65 -4.40
N ASP A 99 13.32 6.14 -3.35
CA ASP A 99 11.88 6.27 -3.17
C ASP A 99 11.43 7.74 -3.13
N ALA A 100 12.17 8.58 -2.40
CA ALA A 100 11.90 10.02 -2.39
C ALA A 100 12.05 10.65 -3.78
N VAL A 101 13.12 10.31 -4.51
CA VAL A 101 13.40 10.92 -5.81
C VAL A 101 12.38 10.52 -6.89
N LEU A 102 11.97 9.26 -6.99
CA LEU A 102 11.02 8.85 -8.04
C LEU A 102 9.58 8.82 -7.52
N THR A 103 9.31 8.05 -6.46
CA THR A 103 7.94 7.84 -5.97
C THR A 103 7.34 9.16 -5.45
N GLN A 104 8.02 9.85 -4.54
CA GLN A 104 7.46 11.05 -3.91
C GLN A 104 7.38 12.22 -4.90
N THR A 105 8.40 12.40 -5.77
CA THR A 105 8.35 13.35 -6.89
C THR A 105 7.15 13.11 -7.80
N ALA A 106 6.92 11.86 -8.22
CA ALA A 106 5.78 11.51 -9.06
C ALA A 106 4.45 11.85 -8.35
N LEU A 107 4.32 11.49 -7.08
CA LEU A 107 3.10 11.75 -6.31
C LEU A 107 2.82 13.25 -6.11
N VAL A 108 3.84 14.07 -5.90
CA VAL A 108 3.69 15.53 -5.86
C VAL A 108 3.18 16.06 -7.21
N LYS A 109 3.73 15.56 -8.34
CA LYS A 109 3.29 15.97 -9.69
C LYS A 109 1.90 15.44 -10.06
N LEU A 110 1.47 14.35 -9.44
CA LEU A 110 0.19 13.69 -9.67
C LEU A 110 -0.89 14.07 -8.66
N ALA A 111 -0.64 15.03 -7.75
CA ALA A 111 -1.54 15.35 -6.64
C ALA A 111 -2.98 15.68 -7.09
N GLU A 112 -3.13 16.33 -8.24
CA GLU A 112 -4.42 16.71 -8.83
C GLU A 112 -4.97 15.69 -9.85
N ARG A 113 -4.23 14.60 -10.11
CA ARG A 113 -4.63 13.54 -11.05
C ARG A 113 -5.52 12.51 -10.37
N SER A 114 -6.23 11.73 -11.18
CA SER A 114 -7.08 10.65 -10.65
C SER A 114 -6.24 9.60 -9.91
N VAL A 115 -6.88 8.93 -8.95
CA VAL A 115 -6.28 7.80 -8.22
C VAL A 115 -5.75 6.73 -9.16
N LYS A 116 -6.48 6.47 -10.26
CA LYS A 116 -6.07 5.49 -11.26
C LYS A 116 -4.79 5.91 -11.99
N GLU A 117 -4.70 7.17 -12.42
CA GLU A 117 -3.46 7.70 -13.03
C GLU A 117 -2.28 7.64 -12.05
N GLN A 118 -2.51 7.96 -10.77
CA GLN A 118 -1.50 7.80 -9.73
C GLN A 118 -1.01 6.35 -9.62
N ALA A 119 -1.94 5.38 -9.56
CA ALA A 119 -1.63 3.97 -9.45
C ALA A 119 -0.87 3.42 -10.67
N GLU A 120 -1.20 3.87 -11.88
CA GLU A 120 -0.48 3.46 -13.11
C GLU A 120 0.97 3.96 -13.12
N VAL A 121 1.23 5.22 -12.76
CA VAL A 121 2.61 5.72 -12.69
C VAL A 121 3.40 4.98 -11.61
N LEU A 122 2.78 4.69 -10.46
CA LEU A 122 3.42 3.88 -9.42
C LEU A 122 3.75 2.46 -9.89
N LYS A 123 2.91 1.85 -10.72
CA LYS A 123 3.20 0.55 -11.35
C LYS A 123 4.48 0.63 -12.19
N GLU A 124 4.63 1.66 -13.01
CA GLU A 124 5.85 1.86 -13.81
C GLU A 124 7.09 2.05 -12.93
N ILE A 125 6.97 2.81 -11.84
CA ILE A 125 8.05 3.02 -10.88
C ILE A 125 8.46 1.71 -10.20
N VAL A 126 7.50 0.86 -9.82
CA VAL A 126 7.78 -0.47 -9.24
C VAL A 126 8.61 -1.32 -10.21
N GLU A 127 8.25 -1.32 -11.50
CA GLU A 127 9.00 -2.06 -12.54
C GLU A 127 10.42 -1.52 -12.74
N VAL A 128 10.59 -0.19 -12.68
CA VAL A 128 11.91 0.43 -12.70
C VAL A 128 12.73 -0.02 -11.50
N TYR A 129 12.18 0.02 -10.28
CA TYR A 129 12.90 -0.43 -9.09
C TYR A 129 13.33 -1.90 -9.14
N GLU A 130 12.49 -2.79 -9.68
CA GLU A 130 12.88 -4.19 -9.90
C GLU A 130 14.06 -4.31 -10.87
N LYS A 131 14.05 -3.56 -11.99
CA LYS A 131 15.18 -3.54 -12.95
C LYS A 131 16.47 -3.01 -12.33
N LEU A 132 16.36 -2.07 -11.40
CA LEU A 132 17.50 -1.53 -10.66
C LEU A 132 17.94 -2.46 -9.50
N GLY A 133 17.21 -3.53 -9.20
CA GLY A 133 17.48 -4.43 -8.07
C GLY A 133 17.12 -3.84 -6.69
N LYS A 134 16.30 -2.78 -6.65
CA LYS A 134 15.99 -1.97 -5.47
C LYS A 134 14.73 -2.49 -4.78
N GLN A 135 14.84 -3.66 -4.15
CA GLN A 135 13.69 -4.42 -3.66
C GLN A 135 12.88 -3.69 -2.57
N LYS A 136 13.53 -2.99 -1.64
CA LYS A 136 12.80 -2.25 -0.58
C LYS A 136 12.02 -1.08 -1.17
N ALA A 137 12.60 -0.37 -2.13
CA ALA A 137 11.92 0.71 -2.85
C ALA A 137 10.74 0.17 -3.68
N ALA A 138 10.92 -0.97 -4.36
CA ALA A 138 9.84 -1.66 -5.09
C ALA A 138 8.66 -2.03 -4.17
N LEU A 139 8.94 -2.59 -2.98
CA LEU A 139 7.91 -2.89 -2.00
C LEU A 139 7.20 -1.62 -1.50
N ALA A 140 7.95 -0.56 -1.18
CA ALA A 140 7.38 0.69 -0.68
C ALA A 140 6.45 1.36 -1.72
N ALA A 141 6.88 1.46 -2.97
CA ALA A 141 6.06 2.00 -4.06
C ALA A 141 4.84 1.10 -4.35
N GLN A 142 4.97 -0.22 -4.23
CA GLN A 142 3.85 -1.14 -4.40
C GLN A 142 2.82 -1.01 -3.28
N GLU A 143 3.24 -0.80 -2.04
CA GLU A 143 2.33 -0.50 -0.92
C GLU A 143 1.64 0.86 -1.11
N GLU A 144 2.37 1.86 -1.60
CA GLU A 144 1.77 3.15 -1.92
C GLU A 144 0.74 3.03 -3.04
N ARG A 145 1.00 2.24 -4.09
CA ARG A 145 0.03 1.94 -5.15
C ARG A 145 -1.25 1.33 -4.56
N LEU A 146 -1.13 0.40 -3.62
CA LEU A 146 -2.27 -0.21 -2.95
C LEU A 146 -3.06 0.76 -2.07
N ARG A 147 -2.41 1.72 -1.40
CA ARG A 147 -3.12 2.78 -0.64
C ARG A 147 -3.93 3.68 -1.57
N ARG A 148 -3.46 3.89 -2.81
CA ARG A 148 -4.17 4.66 -3.83
C ARG A 148 -5.35 3.87 -4.38
N ASP A 149 -5.08 2.71 -4.95
CA ASP A 149 -6.11 1.83 -5.51
C ASP A 149 -6.20 0.51 -4.74
N PRO A 150 -6.91 0.49 -3.60
CA PRO A 150 -6.99 -0.69 -2.75
C PRO A 150 -7.82 -1.81 -3.35
N LYS A 151 -8.50 -1.59 -4.48
CA LYS A 151 -9.29 -2.61 -5.18
C LYS A 151 -8.52 -3.27 -6.34
N ASP A 152 -7.30 -2.81 -6.60
CA ASP A 152 -6.44 -3.37 -7.64
C ASP A 152 -5.91 -4.76 -7.23
N ARG A 153 -6.53 -5.80 -7.76
CA ARG A 153 -6.10 -7.19 -7.53
C ARG A 153 -4.70 -7.46 -8.07
N GLU A 154 -4.36 -6.92 -9.23
CA GLU A 154 -3.04 -7.11 -9.86
C GLU A 154 -1.93 -6.54 -8.96
N ALA A 155 -2.19 -5.41 -8.32
CA ALA A 155 -1.29 -4.79 -7.36
C ALA A 155 -1.00 -5.71 -6.15
N TYR A 156 -2.01 -6.39 -5.59
CA TYR A 156 -1.76 -7.35 -4.50
C TYR A 156 -1.00 -8.59 -4.94
N GLU A 157 -1.30 -9.11 -6.14
CA GLU A 157 -0.53 -10.23 -6.71
C GLU A 157 0.93 -9.84 -6.94
N LYS A 158 1.17 -8.61 -7.40
CA LYS A 158 2.51 -8.04 -7.53
C LYS A 158 3.21 -7.92 -6.18
N LEU A 159 2.54 -7.40 -5.16
CA LEU A 159 3.06 -7.33 -3.79
C LEU A 159 3.45 -8.74 -3.28
N GLY A 160 2.59 -9.73 -3.49
CA GLY A 160 2.86 -11.12 -3.10
C GLY A 160 4.15 -11.66 -3.74
N ARG A 161 4.34 -11.41 -5.04
CA ARG A 161 5.59 -11.77 -5.74
C ARG A 161 6.81 -11.04 -5.17
N LEU A 162 6.72 -9.73 -4.93
CA LEU A 162 7.82 -8.93 -4.37
C LEU A 162 8.22 -9.41 -2.97
N LEU A 163 7.24 -9.72 -2.11
CA LEU A 163 7.49 -10.25 -0.76
C LEU A 163 8.19 -11.61 -0.82
N LYS A 164 7.80 -12.46 -1.77
CA LYS A 164 8.44 -13.77 -2.00
C LYS A 164 9.88 -13.63 -2.45
N THR A 165 10.15 -12.80 -3.46
CA THR A 165 11.48 -12.67 -4.07
C THR A 165 12.47 -11.93 -3.16
N SER A 166 11.99 -11.00 -2.34
CA SER A 166 12.81 -10.30 -1.34
C SER A 166 13.08 -11.10 -0.06
N GLY A 167 12.41 -12.24 0.13
CA GLY A 167 12.45 -12.98 1.39
C GLY A 167 11.76 -12.27 2.57
N ALA A 168 10.99 -11.20 2.28
CA ALA A 168 10.24 -10.43 3.27
C ALA A 168 8.89 -11.05 3.65
N ALA A 169 8.50 -12.16 3.02
CA ALA A 169 7.30 -12.94 3.37
C ALA A 169 7.47 -13.65 4.73
N GLN A 170 7.28 -12.89 5.82
CA GLN A 170 7.30 -13.40 7.19
C GLN A 170 5.88 -13.48 7.76
N GLY A 171 5.20 -14.61 7.52
CA GLY A 171 3.85 -14.86 8.02
C GLY A 171 2.76 -14.09 7.27
N ILE A 172 1.55 -14.16 7.83
CA ILE A 172 0.35 -13.60 7.20
C ILE A 172 0.33 -12.08 7.35
N ARG A 173 0.23 -11.38 6.22
CA ARG A 173 0.07 -9.92 6.18
C ARG A 173 -1.37 -9.58 5.84
N VAL A 174 -2.01 -8.74 6.65
CA VAL A 174 -3.40 -8.32 6.41
C VAL A 174 -3.39 -6.86 6.01
N TYR A 175 -3.89 -6.57 4.81
CA TYR A 175 -4.13 -5.22 4.33
C TYR A 175 -5.63 -4.94 4.40
N VAL A 176 -6.01 -3.79 4.96
CA VAL A 176 -7.38 -3.28 4.93
C VAL A 176 -7.37 -1.98 4.15
N ASN A 177 -8.09 -1.95 3.03
CA ASN A 177 -8.13 -0.80 2.13
C ASN A 177 -6.71 -0.31 1.74
N GLY A 178 -5.82 -1.24 1.41
CA GLY A 178 -4.45 -0.94 0.98
C GLY A 178 -3.47 -0.60 2.11
N GLU A 179 -3.93 -0.48 3.35
CA GLU A 179 -3.06 -0.23 4.51
C GLU A 179 -2.73 -1.55 5.24
N LEU A 180 -1.43 -1.81 5.45
CA LEU A 180 -0.95 -2.96 6.22
C LEU A 180 -1.32 -2.80 7.70
N LEU A 181 -1.99 -3.79 8.28
CA LEU A 181 -2.28 -3.83 9.71
C LEU A 181 -1.13 -4.46 10.50
N ALA A 182 -0.80 -3.82 11.62
CA ALA A 182 0.11 -4.36 12.62
C ALA A 182 -0.67 -5.18 13.67
N PHE A 183 -0.11 -6.31 14.07
CA PHE A 183 -0.66 -7.16 15.10
C PHE A 183 0.39 -7.49 16.15
N ASP A 184 0.00 -7.44 17.42
CA ASP A 184 0.82 -7.91 18.54
C ASP A 184 0.76 -9.44 18.72
N VAL A 185 -0.32 -10.06 18.23
CA VAL A 185 -0.45 -11.51 18.03
C VAL A 185 -0.64 -11.75 16.54
N ALA A 186 0.33 -12.42 15.91
CA ALA A 186 0.31 -12.65 14.48
C ALA A 186 -0.95 -13.41 14.03
N PRO A 187 -1.57 -13.04 12.89
CA PRO A 187 -2.58 -13.88 12.27
C PRO A 187 -2.01 -15.27 11.94
N LYS A 188 -2.84 -16.30 12.01
CA LYS A 188 -2.44 -17.69 11.76
C LYS A 188 -3.43 -18.41 10.86
N VAL A 189 -2.96 -19.44 10.17
CA VAL A 189 -3.85 -20.39 9.49
C VAL A 189 -4.12 -21.54 10.45
N GLU A 190 -5.39 -21.81 10.73
CA GLU A 190 -5.84 -22.95 11.51
C GLU A 190 -6.97 -23.64 10.73
N ASN A 191 -6.82 -24.96 10.47
CA ASN A 191 -7.79 -25.74 9.68
C ASN A 191 -8.16 -25.11 8.32
N GLY A 192 -7.20 -24.51 7.63
CA GLY A 192 -7.43 -23.85 6.34
C GLY A 192 -8.24 -22.56 6.45
N ARG A 193 -8.31 -21.93 7.63
CA ARG A 193 -8.91 -20.62 7.86
C ARG A 193 -7.90 -19.67 8.48
N THR A 194 -7.84 -18.46 7.95
CA THR A 194 -7.02 -17.38 8.53
C THR A 194 -7.76 -16.79 9.72
N LEU A 195 -7.17 -16.98 10.91
CA LEU A 195 -7.59 -16.36 12.15
C LEU A 195 -6.73 -15.13 12.42
N ALA A 196 -7.34 -14.02 12.80
CA ALA A 196 -6.64 -12.78 13.09
C ALA A 196 -7.24 -12.06 14.31
N PRO A 197 -6.44 -11.28 15.07
CA PRO A 197 -6.96 -10.45 16.16
C PRO A 197 -8.06 -9.51 15.67
N ILE A 198 -9.26 -9.68 16.23
CA ILE A 198 -10.46 -9.01 15.71
C ILE A 198 -10.43 -7.48 15.85
N ARG A 199 -9.79 -6.98 16.92
CA ARG A 199 -9.80 -5.54 17.23
C ARG A 199 -9.19 -4.70 16.11
N ALA A 200 -7.99 -5.07 15.63
CA ALA A 200 -7.30 -4.30 14.60
C ALA A 200 -8.10 -4.23 13.29
N ILE A 201 -8.74 -5.33 12.89
CA ILE A 201 -9.56 -5.39 11.68
C ILE A 201 -10.84 -4.57 11.84
N ALA A 202 -11.54 -4.74 12.98
CA ALA A 202 -12.77 -4.02 13.27
C ALA A 202 -12.54 -2.50 13.34
N GLU A 203 -11.48 -2.05 14.01
CA GLU A 203 -11.13 -0.63 14.11
C GLU A 203 -10.75 -0.04 12.75
N ALA A 204 -9.98 -0.77 11.93
CA ALA A 204 -9.65 -0.36 10.57
C ALA A 204 -10.90 -0.23 9.66
N LEU A 205 -11.93 -1.03 9.93
CA LEU A 205 -13.23 -0.97 9.26
C LEU A 205 -14.22 0.01 9.92
N GLY A 206 -13.80 0.73 10.96
CA GLY A 206 -14.59 1.78 11.60
C GLY A 206 -15.60 1.30 12.65
N LEU A 207 -15.39 0.10 13.22
CA LEU A 207 -16.21 -0.45 14.30
C LEU A 207 -15.54 -0.22 15.66
N THR A 208 -16.36 -0.12 16.70
CA THR A 208 -15.93 -0.24 18.08
C THR A 208 -15.94 -1.71 18.49
N VAL A 209 -15.06 -2.06 19.42
CA VAL A 209 -14.94 -3.42 19.95
C VAL A 209 -15.09 -3.40 21.46
N THR A 210 -16.09 -4.12 21.97
CA THR A 210 -16.31 -4.30 23.40
C THR A 210 -16.14 -5.77 23.77
N TRP A 211 -15.60 -6.00 24.96
CA TRP A 211 -15.39 -7.34 25.52
C TRP A 211 -16.22 -7.49 26.79
N ASN A 212 -17.02 -8.55 26.86
CA ASN A 212 -17.72 -8.96 28.07
C ASN A 212 -17.03 -10.19 28.66
N GLU A 213 -16.38 -10.00 29.81
CA GLU A 213 -15.63 -11.05 30.47
C GLU A 213 -16.54 -12.15 31.04
N GLN A 214 -17.72 -11.80 31.56
CA GLN A 214 -18.64 -12.76 32.19
C GLN A 214 -19.19 -13.76 31.17
N THR A 215 -19.55 -13.28 29.98
CA THR A 215 -20.11 -14.12 28.91
C THR A 215 -19.04 -14.62 27.93
N ARG A 216 -17.80 -14.13 28.06
CA ARG A 216 -16.70 -14.34 27.12
C ARG A 216 -17.12 -13.99 25.69
N GLU A 217 -17.77 -12.84 25.54
CA GLU A 217 -18.32 -12.35 24.28
C GLU A 217 -17.56 -11.11 23.81
N VAL A 218 -17.22 -11.06 22.52
CA VAL A 218 -16.78 -9.85 21.84
C VAL A 218 -17.92 -9.31 20.99
N THR A 219 -18.18 -8.01 21.14
CA THR A 219 -19.18 -7.29 20.36
C THR A 219 -18.50 -6.24 19.51
N LEU A 220 -18.74 -6.30 18.20
CA LEU A 220 -18.28 -5.35 17.21
C LEU A 220 -19.49 -4.54 16.78
N ALA A 221 -19.39 -3.22 16.82
CA ALA A 221 -20.51 -2.40 16.37
C ALA A 221 -20.06 -1.12 15.68
N ASN A 222 -20.83 -0.72 14.67
CA ASN A 222 -20.95 0.67 14.28
C ASN A 222 -22.44 1.04 14.36
N GLY A 223 -22.81 2.28 14.05
CA GLY A 223 -24.22 2.71 14.12
C GLY A 223 -25.18 1.95 13.17
N GLU A 224 -24.67 1.02 12.35
CA GLU A 224 -25.40 0.33 11.28
C GLU A 224 -25.37 -1.21 11.41
N LYS A 225 -24.36 -1.77 12.08
CA LYS A 225 -24.07 -3.20 12.18
C LYS A 225 -23.68 -3.57 13.60
N THR A 226 -24.21 -4.68 14.10
CA THR A 226 -23.77 -5.30 15.36
C THR A 226 -23.42 -6.77 15.13
N ILE A 227 -22.20 -7.16 15.47
CA ILE A 227 -21.72 -8.54 15.39
C ILE A 227 -21.32 -8.98 16.79
N THR A 228 -21.88 -10.09 17.29
CA THR A 228 -21.46 -10.69 18.55
C THR A 228 -20.86 -12.07 18.30
N LEU A 229 -19.70 -12.33 18.92
CA LEU A 229 -19.03 -13.61 18.87
C LEU A 229 -18.66 -14.07 20.27
N GLN A 230 -18.98 -15.30 20.61
CA GLN A 230 -18.63 -15.91 21.89
C GLN A 230 -17.45 -16.87 21.73
N ILE A 231 -16.48 -16.82 22.64
CA ILE A 231 -15.29 -17.69 22.58
C ILE A 231 -15.72 -19.17 22.61
N GLY A 232 -15.19 -19.95 21.67
CA GLY A 232 -15.47 -21.39 21.52
C GLY A 232 -16.81 -21.70 20.84
N ASN A 233 -17.66 -20.71 20.60
CA ASN A 233 -18.95 -20.92 19.96
C ASN A 233 -18.79 -20.82 18.42
N PRO A 234 -19.10 -21.87 17.64
CA PRO A 234 -19.02 -21.82 16.17
C PRO A 234 -20.20 -21.06 15.55
N THR A 235 -21.02 -20.37 16.33
CA THR A 235 -22.12 -19.51 15.87
C THR A 235 -21.92 -18.09 16.39
N ALA A 236 -21.94 -17.13 15.48
CA ALA A 236 -21.99 -15.71 15.78
C ALA A 236 -23.42 -15.17 15.64
N ARG A 237 -23.65 -13.93 16.07
CA ARG A 237 -24.86 -13.19 15.71
C ARG A 237 -24.50 -11.95 14.91
N VAL A 238 -25.19 -11.72 13.80
CA VAL A 238 -25.09 -10.50 12.98
C VAL A 238 -26.47 -9.85 12.99
N ASP A 239 -26.56 -8.64 13.52
CA ASP A 239 -27.82 -7.90 13.72
C ASP A 239 -28.89 -8.76 14.43
N GLY A 240 -28.45 -9.57 15.39
CA GLY A 240 -29.28 -10.49 16.18
C GLY A 240 -29.58 -11.85 15.51
N GLN A 241 -29.26 -12.02 14.23
CA GLN A 241 -29.47 -13.27 13.50
C GLN A 241 -28.27 -14.21 13.67
N ALA A 242 -28.52 -15.50 13.92
CA ALA A 242 -27.47 -16.50 14.08
C ALA A 242 -26.81 -16.82 12.73
N VAL A 243 -25.48 -16.83 12.70
CA VAL A 243 -24.68 -17.16 11.52
C VAL A 243 -23.57 -18.14 11.91
N ALA A 244 -23.40 -19.21 11.13
CA ALA A 244 -22.36 -20.20 11.36
C ALA A 244 -20.97 -19.64 11.03
N LEU A 245 -19.97 -20.06 11.80
CA LEU A 245 -18.57 -19.73 11.61
C LEU A 245 -17.81 -20.95 11.12
N ASP A 246 -16.88 -20.74 10.20
CA ASP A 246 -15.98 -21.79 9.70
C ASP A 246 -14.96 -22.26 10.75
N ALA A 247 -14.70 -21.42 11.77
CA ALA A 247 -13.95 -21.79 12.96
C ALA A 247 -14.43 -20.95 14.16
N PRO A 248 -14.49 -21.54 15.36
CA PRO A 248 -14.93 -20.80 16.55
C PRO A 248 -13.91 -19.71 16.92
N PRO A 249 -14.35 -18.59 17.52
CA PRO A 249 -13.47 -17.59 18.09
C PRO A 249 -12.58 -18.21 19.18
N THR A 250 -11.29 -17.89 19.18
CA THR A 250 -10.34 -18.37 20.18
C THR A 250 -9.65 -17.20 20.87
N VAL A 251 -9.05 -17.46 22.03
CA VAL A 251 -8.19 -16.48 22.71
C VAL A 251 -6.77 -16.98 22.70
N GLU A 252 -5.86 -16.18 22.16
CA GLU A 252 -4.44 -16.46 22.13
C GLU A 252 -3.67 -15.25 22.65
N ARG A 253 -2.83 -15.46 23.68
CA ARG A 253 -2.02 -14.41 24.33
C ARG A 253 -2.84 -13.15 24.68
N GLY A 254 -4.08 -13.33 25.13
CA GLY A 254 -4.97 -12.23 25.50
C GLY A 254 -5.56 -11.46 24.30
N ARG A 255 -5.55 -12.02 23.10
CA ARG A 255 -6.24 -11.49 21.92
C ARG A 255 -7.29 -12.47 21.43
N THR A 256 -8.47 -11.95 21.08
CA THR A 256 -9.54 -12.73 20.45
C THR A 256 -9.25 -12.86 18.97
N LEU A 257 -9.01 -14.10 18.52
CA LEU A 257 -8.78 -14.46 17.13
C LEU A 257 -10.07 -15.02 16.54
N VAL A 258 -10.42 -14.56 15.35
CA VAL A 258 -11.65 -14.95 14.64
C VAL A 258 -11.38 -15.20 13.17
N PRO A 259 -12.23 -15.97 12.45
CA PRO A 259 -12.14 -16.10 11.00
C PRO A 259 -12.23 -14.72 10.35
N LEU A 260 -11.13 -14.27 9.75
CA LEU A 260 -11.02 -12.93 9.18
C LEU A 260 -12.10 -12.68 8.14
N ARG A 261 -12.30 -13.67 7.25
CA ARG A 261 -13.28 -13.59 6.16
C ARG A 261 -14.70 -13.33 6.66
N PHE A 262 -15.14 -14.07 7.68
CA PHE A 262 -16.49 -13.92 8.23
C PHE A 262 -16.76 -12.48 8.68
N VAL A 263 -15.83 -11.89 9.42
CA VAL A 263 -16.01 -10.54 9.96
C VAL A 263 -16.03 -9.51 8.83
N SER A 264 -15.09 -9.61 7.89
CA SER A 264 -15.04 -8.70 6.75
C SER A 264 -16.31 -8.78 5.90
N GLU A 265 -16.78 -9.99 5.58
CA GLU A 265 -17.99 -10.20 4.76
C GLU A 265 -19.27 -9.79 5.50
N ALA A 266 -19.36 -9.99 6.82
CA ALA A 266 -20.48 -9.51 7.63
C ALA A 266 -20.60 -7.96 7.59
N LEU A 267 -19.52 -7.27 7.22
CA LEU A 267 -19.47 -5.82 7.01
C LEU A 267 -19.56 -5.42 5.53
N GLY A 268 -19.81 -6.38 4.64
CA GLY A 268 -19.89 -6.17 3.20
C GLY A 268 -18.55 -6.00 2.49
N ALA A 269 -17.41 -6.17 3.18
CA ALA A 269 -16.10 -6.09 2.57
C ALA A 269 -15.74 -7.37 1.81
N GLY A 270 -15.03 -7.23 0.70
CA GLY A 270 -14.40 -8.34 -0.02
C GLY A 270 -13.12 -8.80 0.69
N VAL A 271 -12.79 -10.08 0.56
CA VAL A 271 -11.56 -10.68 1.10
C VAL A 271 -10.88 -11.56 0.07
N ASP A 272 -9.68 -11.17 -0.32
CA ASP A 272 -8.81 -11.92 -1.21
C ASP A 272 -7.59 -12.49 -0.48
N TRP A 273 -7.11 -13.63 -0.96
CA TRP A 273 -5.88 -14.27 -0.51
C TRP A 273 -4.88 -14.34 -1.66
N VAL A 274 -3.69 -13.78 -1.46
CA VAL A 274 -2.55 -13.87 -2.38
C VAL A 274 -1.50 -14.82 -1.78
N PRO A 275 -1.38 -16.05 -2.30
CA PRO A 275 -0.56 -17.07 -1.68
C PRO A 275 0.95 -16.79 -1.76
N GLU A 276 1.44 -16.15 -2.83
CA GLU A 276 2.88 -15.95 -3.07
C GLU A 276 3.57 -15.18 -1.94
N GLY A 277 2.87 -14.27 -1.27
CA GLY A 277 3.39 -13.50 -0.14
C GLY A 277 2.57 -13.61 1.14
N GLN A 278 1.67 -14.60 1.23
CA GLN A 278 0.75 -14.79 2.36
C GLN A 278 -0.04 -13.52 2.71
N VAL A 279 -0.58 -12.85 1.70
CA VAL A 279 -1.29 -11.58 1.87
C VAL A 279 -2.80 -11.82 1.89
N VAL A 280 -3.46 -11.29 2.91
CA VAL A 280 -4.91 -11.11 2.94
C VAL A 280 -5.22 -9.66 2.57
N ALA A 281 -6.03 -9.46 1.54
CA ALA A 281 -6.53 -8.14 1.16
C ALA A 281 -8.01 -8.02 1.52
N VAL A 282 -8.34 -7.05 2.37
CA VAL A 282 -9.71 -6.71 2.75
C VAL A 282 -10.08 -5.38 2.11
N THR A 283 -11.15 -5.35 1.33
CA THR A 283 -11.56 -4.18 0.55
C THR A 283 -13.02 -3.84 0.81
N THR A 284 -13.28 -2.61 1.24
CA THR A 284 -14.67 -2.15 1.45
C THR A 284 -15.35 -1.84 0.11
N PRO A 285 -16.70 -1.94 0.05
CA PRO A 285 -17.49 -1.57 -1.13
C PRO A 285 -17.20 -0.17 -1.68
#